data_AF-A0A8J3GE86-F1
#
_entry.id   AF-A0A8J3GE86-F1
#
_cell.length_a   1.000
_cell.length_b   1.000
_cell.length_c   1.000
_cell.angle_alpha   90.00
_cell.angle_beta   90.00
_cell.angle_gamma   90.00
#
_symmetry.space_group_name_H-M   'P 1'
#
loop_
_entity.id
_entity.type
_entity.pdbx_description
1 polymer ?
#
loop_
_entity_poly.entity_id
_entity_poly.type
_entity_poly.pdbx_seq_one_letter_code
_entity_poly.pdbx_strand_id
1 'polypeptide(L)'
;MPLDRESWLYRTGRRLALTAAVLMGVGLACAPLQNRVWGEVKSFQPEMNLRDLEDALGQGVIIGLLGGFRTLVADFVYLRASYYWEKSDRPNTEALLALTTSIDPRPLYFWLNAARIISYDIPVWRVRERGDFEDVPQAYKDHIYQEQVDRAMGLLDRAQSFHPDNMQIPLEKARIYYDKVKDYENAAKYYHQVTQMPDAPYYAARIYANALDNLGRSREAYEFLRELYPTLPPSEEVPQASREVVLERIREFENDLDMPLIERFPPQSIELAAPDPVNLTPFSTTGEGTSASED
;
A
#
# COMPACT_ATOMS: atom_id res chain seq x y z
N MET A 1 -11.83 -60.14 -5.86
CA MET A 1 -12.29 -59.83 -4.49
C MET A 1 -12.89 -58.42 -4.54
N PRO A 2 -14.22 -58.25 -4.53
CA PRO A 2 -14.80 -56.92 -4.62
C PRO A 2 -14.74 -56.28 -3.24
N LEU A 3 -14.11 -55.10 -3.14
CA LEU A 3 -14.19 -54.28 -1.93
C LEU A 3 -15.65 -53.81 -1.79
N ASP A 4 -16.28 -54.24 -0.70
CA ASP A 4 -17.62 -53.84 -0.29
C ASP A 4 -17.71 -52.31 -0.13
N ARG A 5 -18.18 -51.65 -1.20
CA ARG A 5 -18.33 -50.19 -1.29
C ARG A 5 -19.34 -49.65 -0.27
N GLU A 6 -20.32 -50.46 0.15
CA GLU A 6 -21.38 -50.00 1.05
C GLU A 6 -20.84 -49.83 2.48
N SER A 7 -20.03 -50.77 2.97
CA SER A 7 -19.42 -50.62 4.30
C SER A 7 -18.33 -49.54 4.35
N TRP A 8 -17.71 -49.18 3.22
CA TRP A 8 -16.81 -48.03 3.13
C TRP A 8 -17.57 -46.69 3.19
N LEU A 9 -18.64 -46.54 2.39
CA LEU A 9 -19.47 -45.33 2.39
C LEU A 9 -20.15 -45.09 3.74
N TYR A 10 -20.64 -46.16 4.39
CA TYR A 10 -21.25 -46.06 5.73
C TYR A 10 -20.24 -45.65 6.81
N ARG A 11 -19.03 -46.22 6.79
CA ARG A 11 -17.97 -45.88 7.76
C ARG A 11 -17.45 -44.46 7.56
N THR A 12 -17.31 -44.01 6.31
CA THR A 12 -16.90 -42.64 5.97
C THR A 12 -18.00 -41.64 6.32
N GLY A 13 -19.27 -41.92 5.98
CA GLY A 13 -20.41 -41.09 6.33
C GLY A 13 -20.60 -40.94 7.85
N ARG A 14 -20.47 -42.03 8.60
CA ARG A 14 -20.54 -41.99 10.07
C ARG A 14 -19.40 -41.17 10.69
N ARG A 15 -18.18 -41.27 10.15
CA ARG A 15 -17.04 -40.46 10.60
C ARG A 15 -17.25 -38.98 10.32
N LEU A 16 -17.71 -38.64 9.12
CA LEU A 16 -18.02 -37.24 8.76
C LEU A 16 -19.14 -36.66 9.64
N ALA A 17 -20.20 -37.43 9.90
CA ALA A 17 -21.29 -37.02 10.78
C ALA A 17 -20.81 -36.81 12.23
N LEU A 18 -19.96 -37.70 12.74
CA LEU A 18 -19.36 -37.55 14.07
C LEU A 18 -18.45 -36.32 14.16
N THR A 19 -17.61 -36.07 13.14
CA THR A 19 -16.77 -34.87 13.10
C THR A 19 -17.62 -33.60 13.08
N ALA A 20 -18.68 -33.56 12.25
CA ALA A 20 -19.60 -32.42 12.21
C ALA A 20 -20.33 -32.21 13.55
N ALA A 21 -20.76 -33.29 14.21
CA ALA A 21 -21.41 -33.23 15.51
C ALA A 21 -20.46 -32.74 16.62
N VAL A 22 -19.18 -33.16 16.59
CA VAL A 22 -18.16 -32.67 17.52
C VAL A 22 -17.89 -31.18 17.28
N LEU A 23 -17.75 -30.75 16.03
CA LEU A 23 -17.55 -29.33 15.70
C LEU A 23 -18.74 -28.47 16.13
N MET A 24 -19.97 -28.92 15.90
CA MET A 24 -21.17 -28.24 16.41
C MET A 24 -21.20 -28.22 17.95
N GLY A 25 -20.86 -29.32 18.60
CA GLY A 25 -20.80 -29.42 20.05
C GLY A 25 -19.78 -28.45 20.66
N VAL A 26 -18.60 -28.33 20.06
CA VAL A 26 -17.58 -27.34 20.46
C VAL A 26 -18.07 -25.92 20.22
N GLY A 27 -18.69 -25.64 19.08
CA GLY A 27 -19.28 -24.33 18.79
C GLY A 27 -20.32 -23.90 19.83
N LEU A 28 -21.21 -24.82 20.22
CA LEU A 28 -22.22 -24.58 21.25
C LEU A 28 -21.62 -24.46 22.66
N ALA A 29 -20.58 -25.22 22.97
CA ALA A 29 -19.88 -25.14 24.26
C ALA A 29 -19.07 -23.85 24.41
N CYS A 30 -18.55 -23.30 23.31
CA CYS A 30 -17.81 -22.04 23.29
C CYS A 30 -18.73 -20.79 23.22
N ALA A 31 -19.99 -20.93 22.79
CA ALA A 31 -20.96 -19.83 22.73
C ALA A 31 -21.16 -19.06 24.06
N PRO A 32 -21.26 -19.69 25.25
CA PRO A 32 -21.37 -18.96 26.51
C PRO A 32 -20.07 -18.22 26.90
N LEU A 33 -18.90 -18.76 26.54
CA LEU A 33 -17.61 -18.07 26.70
C LEU A 33 -17.54 -16.85 25.78
N GLN A 34 -17.95 -17.00 24.52
CA GLN A 34 -18.04 -15.89 23.56
C GLN A 34 -18.95 -14.78 24.06
N ASN A 35 -20.13 -15.12 24.59
CA ASN A 35 -21.08 -14.12 25.10
C ASN A 35 -20.58 -13.42 26.38
N ARG A 36 -19.79 -14.08 27.22
CA ARG A 36 -19.15 -13.46 28.39
C ARG A 36 -17.99 -12.54 28.00
N VAL A 37 -17.09 -13.02 27.14
CA VAL A 37 -15.99 -12.20 26.59
C VAL A 37 -16.53 -10.98 25.87
N TRP A 38 -17.61 -11.13 25.09
CA TRP A 38 -18.26 -10.01 24.39
C TRP A 38 -19.04 -9.08 25.32
N GLY A 39 -19.47 -9.58 26.49
CA GLY A 39 -20.07 -8.78 27.56
C GLY A 39 -19.04 -7.89 28.25
N GLU A 40 -17.86 -8.44 28.54
CA GLU A 40 -16.75 -7.71 29.15
C GLU A 40 -16.15 -6.68 28.18
N VAL A 41 -15.90 -7.05 26.91
CA VAL A 41 -15.42 -6.13 25.86
C VAL A 41 -16.37 -4.94 25.66
N LYS A 42 -17.68 -5.14 25.84
CA LYS A 42 -18.68 -4.06 25.76
C LYS A 42 -18.71 -3.16 27.01
N SER A 43 -18.31 -3.66 28.18
CA SER A 43 -18.20 -2.85 29.40
C SER A 43 -16.91 -2.03 29.48
N PHE A 44 -15.91 -2.35 28.65
CA PHE A 44 -14.62 -1.67 28.60
C PHE A 44 -14.46 -0.85 27.30
N GLN A 45 -15.17 0.27 27.19
CA GLN A 45 -14.68 1.43 26.44
C GLN A 45 -14.78 2.64 27.37
N PRO A 46 -13.65 3.20 27.84
CA PRO A 46 -12.58 3.76 27.02
C PRO A 46 -11.21 3.12 27.30
N GLU A 47 -10.33 3.11 26.29
CA GLU A 47 -8.93 2.66 26.41
C GLU A 47 -8.72 1.19 26.81
N MET A 48 -9.36 0.26 26.09
CA MET A 48 -8.89 -1.12 26.13
C MET A 48 -7.55 -1.20 25.37
N ASN A 49 -6.44 -1.12 26.10
CA ASN A 49 -5.11 -1.39 25.55
C ASN A 49 -5.12 -2.85 25.09
N LEU A 50 -5.24 -3.08 23.78
CA LEU A 50 -5.17 -4.42 23.18
C LEU A 50 -3.85 -5.14 23.52
N ARG A 51 -2.82 -4.37 23.93
CA ARG A 51 -1.61 -4.86 24.60
C ARG A 51 -1.92 -5.67 25.85
N ASP A 52 -2.85 -5.22 26.69
CA ASP A 52 -3.23 -5.90 27.93
C ASP A 52 -3.96 -7.22 27.64
N LEU A 53 -4.69 -7.31 26.53
CA LEU A 53 -5.34 -8.56 26.10
C LEU A 53 -4.31 -9.56 25.54
N GLU A 54 -3.30 -9.07 24.82
CA GLU A 54 -2.18 -9.85 24.29
C GLU A 54 -1.24 -10.35 25.41
N ASP A 55 -0.97 -9.50 26.40
CA ASP A 55 -0.20 -9.81 27.61
C ASP A 55 -0.98 -10.73 28.56
N ALA A 56 -2.30 -10.56 28.69
CA ALA A 56 -3.14 -11.40 29.54
C ALA A 56 -3.40 -12.79 28.95
N LEU A 57 -3.52 -12.90 27.63
CA LEU A 57 -3.75 -14.19 26.98
C LEU A 57 -2.44 -14.89 26.66
N GLY A 58 -1.36 -14.19 26.33
CA GLY A 58 -0.10 -14.79 25.90
C GLY A 58 -0.25 -15.54 24.56
N GLN A 59 0.61 -15.23 23.60
CA GLN A 59 0.58 -15.87 22.26
C GLN A 59 0.64 -17.42 22.36
N GLY A 60 1.27 -17.96 23.41
CA GLY A 60 1.32 -19.40 23.70
C GLY A 60 -0.03 -20.06 24.03
N VAL A 61 -0.97 -19.33 24.66
CA VAL A 61 -2.30 -19.88 25.01
C VAL A 61 -3.19 -19.96 23.77
N ILE A 62 -3.16 -18.95 22.90
CA ILE A 62 -3.91 -18.95 21.63
C ILE A 62 -3.41 -20.08 20.70
N ILE A 63 -2.09 -20.28 20.62
CA ILE A 63 -1.47 -21.39 19.88
C ILE A 63 -1.91 -22.76 20.46
N GLY A 64 -1.99 -22.89 21.79
CA GLY A 64 -2.44 -24.11 22.46
C GLY A 64 -3.94 -24.40 22.35
N LEU A 65 -4.79 -23.37 22.35
CA LEU A 65 -6.25 -23.50 22.33
C LEU A 65 -6.81 -23.78 20.93
N LEU A 66 -6.27 -23.11 19.90
CA LEU A 66 -6.81 -23.17 18.54
C LEU A 66 -6.01 -24.12 17.63
N GLY A 67 -4.75 -24.42 17.97
CA GLY A 67 -3.89 -25.29 17.18
C GLY A 67 -3.86 -24.90 15.69
N GLY A 68 -4.07 -25.88 14.81
CA GLY A 68 -4.10 -25.67 13.35
C GLY A 68 -5.32 -24.88 12.83
N PHE A 69 -6.34 -24.63 13.65
CA PHE A 69 -7.57 -23.96 13.23
C PHE A 69 -7.50 -22.43 13.32
N ARG A 70 -6.41 -21.86 13.86
CA ARG A 70 -6.26 -20.41 14.03
C ARG A 70 -6.51 -19.62 12.74
N THR A 71 -6.10 -20.15 11.58
CA THR A 71 -6.32 -19.49 10.29
C THR A 71 -7.80 -19.38 9.97
N LEU A 72 -8.55 -20.47 10.12
CA LEU A 72 -10.01 -20.46 9.89
C LEU A 72 -10.73 -19.53 10.85
N VAL A 73 -10.32 -19.51 12.13
CA VAL A 73 -10.91 -18.59 13.11
C VAL A 73 -10.58 -17.14 12.76
N ALA A 74 -9.34 -16.84 12.38
CA ALA A 74 -8.93 -15.50 11.96
C ALA A 74 -9.73 -15.03 10.74
N ASP A 75 -9.96 -15.91 9.75
CA ASP A 75 -10.79 -15.63 8.58
C ASP A 75 -12.24 -15.28 8.98
N PHE A 76 -12.87 -16.06 9.87
CA PHE A 76 -14.23 -15.75 10.33
C PHE A 76 -14.31 -14.44 11.13
N VAL A 77 -13.33 -14.18 12.00
CA VAL A 77 -13.22 -12.91 12.74
C VAL A 77 -13.06 -11.75 11.76
N TYR A 78 -12.24 -11.92 10.73
CA TYR A 78 -12.04 -10.91 9.69
C TYR A 78 -13.29 -10.67 8.86
N LEU A 79 -14.01 -11.71 8.43
CA LEU A 79 -15.30 -11.57 7.74
C LEU A 79 -16.31 -10.80 8.60
N ARG A 80 -16.31 -11.04 9.91
CA ARG A 80 -17.12 -10.26 10.85
C ARG A 80 -16.64 -8.82 10.96
N ALA A 81 -15.33 -8.57 10.95
CA ALA A 81 -14.76 -7.22 10.90
C ALA A 81 -15.24 -6.47 9.65
N SER A 82 -15.23 -7.13 8.48
CA SER A 82 -15.73 -6.59 7.22
C SER A 82 -17.21 -6.21 7.29
N TYR A 83 -18.04 -7.05 7.91
CA TYR A 83 -19.46 -6.74 8.12
C TYR A 83 -19.69 -5.47 8.94
N TYR A 84 -18.89 -5.24 10.00
CA TYR A 84 -18.97 -4.01 10.78
C TYR A 84 -18.34 -2.80 10.07
N TRP A 85 -17.28 -3.04 9.29
CA TRP A 85 -16.66 -2.02 8.45
C TRP A 85 -17.65 -1.46 7.42
N GLU A 86 -18.44 -2.32 6.76
CA GLU A 86 -19.51 -1.90 5.83
C GLU A 86 -20.55 -0.98 6.49
N LYS A 87 -20.72 -1.09 7.80
CA LYS A 87 -21.64 -0.28 8.59
C LYS A 87 -21.00 0.95 9.23
N SER A 88 -19.71 1.17 8.98
CA SER A 88 -18.91 2.21 9.66
C SER A 88 -18.94 2.08 11.20
N ASP A 89 -19.12 0.87 11.72
CA ASP A 89 -19.12 0.61 13.16
C ASP A 89 -17.68 0.52 13.67
N ARG A 90 -17.10 1.71 13.93
CA ARG A 90 -15.70 1.87 14.33
C ARG A 90 -15.29 0.99 15.52
N PRO A 91 -16.01 0.98 16.67
CA PRO A 91 -15.66 0.14 17.80
C PRO A 91 -15.50 -1.34 17.44
N ASN A 92 -16.47 -1.92 16.72
CA ASN A 92 -16.43 -3.34 16.39
C ASN A 92 -15.39 -3.63 15.30
N THR A 93 -15.24 -2.75 14.31
CA THR A 93 -14.22 -2.91 13.26
C THR A 93 -12.81 -2.91 13.86
N GLU A 94 -12.43 -1.91 14.66
CA GLU A 94 -11.10 -1.83 15.25
C GLU A 94 -10.79 -3.04 16.15
N ALA A 95 -11.74 -3.43 17.00
CA ALA A 95 -11.56 -4.56 17.91
C ALA A 95 -11.38 -5.89 17.17
N LEU A 96 -12.18 -6.14 16.11
CA LEU A 96 -12.10 -7.38 15.36
C LEU A 96 -10.86 -7.43 14.46
N LEU A 97 -10.44 -6.31 13.86
CA LEU A 97 -9.18 -6.26 13.08
C LEU A 97 -7.97 -6.58 13.96
N ALA A 98 -7.90 -6.00 15.17
CA ALA A 98 -6.85 -6.31 16.13
C ALA A 98 -6.90 -7.76 16.62
N LEU A 99 -8.10 -8.31 16.82
CA LEU A 99 -8.29 -9.71 17.20
C LEU A 99 -7.82 -10.65 16.08
N THR A 100 -8.16 -10.36 14.82
CA THR A 100 -7.72 -11.15 13.65
C THR A 100 -6.20 -11.27 13.61
N THR A 101 -5.47 -10.16 13.72
CA THR A 101 -4.01 -10.16 13.66
C THR A 101 -3.36 -10.81 14.88
N SER A 102 -4.05 -10.82 16.02
CA SER A 102 -3.59 -11.51 17.24
C SER A 102 -3.84 -13.03 17.18
N ILE A 103 -4.91 -13.48 16.51
CA ILE A 103 -5.22 -14.91 16.35
C ILE A 103 -4.27 -15.58 15.35
N ASP A 104 -4.07 -14.96 14.19
CA ASP A 104 -3.12 -15.44 13.19
C ASP A 104 -2.25 -14.28 12.65
N PRO A 105 -1.04 -14.09 13.19
CA PRO A 105 -0.17 -12.99 12.76
C PRO A 105 0.54 -13.26 11.42
N ARG A 106 0.46 -14.47 10.86
CA ARG A 106 1.21 -14.86 9.65
C ARG A 106 0.65 -14.26 8.35
N PRO A 107 -0.67 -14.11 8.15
CA PRO A 107 -1.15 -13.52 6.92
C PRO A 107 -0.90 -12.00 6.94
N LEU A 108 0.09 -11.55 6.18
CA LEU A 108 0.44 -10.13 6.06
C LEU A 108 -0.77 -9.27 5.62
N TYR A 109 -1.65 -9.84 4.81
CA TYR A 109 -2.86 -9.19 4.31
C TYR A 109 -3.71 -8.57 5.43
N PHE A 110 -3.89 -9.26 6.56
CA PHE A 110 -4.69 -8.73 7.67
C PHE A 110 -4.08 -7.46 8.27
N TRP A 111 -2.76 -7.44 8.42
CA TRP A 111 -2.03 -6.28 8.94
C TRP A 111 -2.15 -5.08 7.98
N LEU A 112 -1.86 -5.30 6.69
CA LEU A 112 -1.90 -4.23 5.70
C LEU A 112 -3.32 -3.68 5.51
N ASN A 113 -4.33 -4.56 5.43
CA ASN A 113 -5.70 -4.10 5.24
C ASN A 113 -6.25 -3.41 6.50
N ALA A 114 -5.92 -3.90 7.69
CA ALA A 114 -6.29 -3.22 8.93
C ALA A 114 -5.64 -1.83 9.02
N ALA A 115 -4.36 -1.69 8.68
CA ALA A 115 -3.68 -0.39 8.65
C ALA A 115 -4.35 0.59 7.67
N ARG A 116 -4.78 0.11 6.50
CA ARG A 116 -5.52 0.91 5.51
C ARG A 116 -6.89 1.33 6.04
N ILE A 117 -7.68 0.42 6.59
CA ILE A 117 -8.98 0.76 7.18
C ILE A 117 -8.81 1.83 8.27
N ILE A 118 -7.83 1.64 9.15
CA ILE A 118 -7.54 2.56 10.26
C ILE A 118 -7.14 3.94 9.75
N SER A 119 -6.26 4.03 8.75
CA SER A 119 -5.73 5.32 8.27
C SER A 119 -6.55 5.99 7.14
N TYR A 120 -7.38 5.25 6.41
CA TYR A 120 -8.17 5.76 5.28
C TYR A 120 -9.65 5.92 5.61
N ASP A 121 -10.27 4.93 6.25
CA ASP A 121 -11.72 4.86 6.34
C ASP A 121 -12.22 5.43 7.67
N ILE A 122 -11.63 4.99 8.78
CA ILE A 122 -12.01 5.41 10.13
C ILE A 122 -11.98 6.94 10.32
N PRO A 123 -10.97 7.68 9.83
CA PRO A 123 -10.97 9.14 9.96
C PRO A 123 -12.17 9.77 9.28
N VAL A 124 -12.55 9.27 8.10
CA VAL A 124 -13.70 9.77 7.33
C VAL A 124 -15.00 9.52 8.10
N TRP A 125 -15.14 8.36 8.74
CA TRP A 125 -16.30 8.07 9.58
C TRP A 125 -16.38 9.02 10.77
N ARG A 126 -15.26 9.22 11.49
CA ARG A 126 -15.20 10.13 12.65
C ARG A 126 -15.47 11.59 12.29
N VAL A 127 -15.09 12.02 11.09
CA VAL A 127 -15.42 13.36 10.58
C VAL A 127 -16.92 13.46 10.27
N ARG A 128 -17.50 12.44 9.62
CA ARG A 128 -18.94 12.40 9.32
C ARG A 128 -19.83 12.33 10.57
N GLU A 129 -19.38 11.65 11.62
CA GLU A 129 -20.04 11.64 12.94
C GLU A 129 -20.14 13.05 13.55
N ARG A 130 -19.21 13.95 13.20
CA ARG A 130 -19.19 15.33 13.69
C ARG A 130 -20.09 16.27 12.89
N GLY A 131 -20.28 16.01 11.60
CA GLY A 131 -21.08 16.81 10.68
C GLY A 131 -20.69 16.59 9.22
N ASP A 132 -21.22 17.41 8.32
CA ASP A 132 -20.83 17.38 6.92
C ASP A 132 -19.34 17.73 6.76
N PHE A 133 -18.67 17.02 5.84
CA PHE A 133 -17.20 17.06 5.74
C PHE A 133 -16.63 18.47 5.50
N GLU A 134 -17.36 19.30 4.76
CA GLU A 134 -16.99 20.68 4.45
C GLU A 134 -17.13 21.62 5.67
N ASP A 135 -18.09 21.32 6.56
CA ASP A 135 -18.39 22.15 7.73
C ASP A 135 -17.49 21.84 8.92
N VAL A 136 -16.88 20.64 8.94
CA VAL A 136 -15.95 20.26 10.01
C VAL A 136 -14.63 21.03 9.86
N PRO A 137 -14.16 21.73 10.91
CA PRO A 137 -12.91 22.51 10.85
C PRO A 137 -11.70 21.68 10.41
N GLN A 138 -10.84 22.26 9.56
CA GLN A 138 -9.66 21.58 9.05
C GLN A 138 -8.75 21.07 10.18
N ALA A 139 -8.51 21.88 11.21
CA ALA A 139 -7.70 21.47 12.37
C ALA A 139 -8.24 20.21 13.08
N TYR A 140 -9.56 20.00 13.11
CA TYR A 140 -10.14 18.78 13.65
C TYR A 140 -9.89 17.60 12.71
N LYS A 141 -10.07 17.79 11.39
CA LYS A 141 -9.78 16.76 10.39
C LYS A 141 -8.31 16.32 10.48
N ASP A 142 -7.38 17.27 10.52
CA ASP A 142 -5.94 17.01 10.62
C ASP A 142 -5.59 16.24 11.90
N HIS A 143 -6.15 16.64 13.05
CA HIS A 143 -5.95 15.93 14.31
C HIS A 143 -6.42 14.47 14.23
N ILE A 144 -7.61 14.22 13.68
CA ILE A 144 -8.17 12.88 13.53
C ILE A 144 -7.34 12.04 12.55
N TYR A 145 -6.92 12.62 11.42
CA TYR A 145 -6.05 11.93 10.46
C TYR A 145 -4.72 11.55 11.11
N GLN A 146 -4.08 12.47 11.83
CA GLN A 146 -2.82 12.19 12.50
C GLN A 146 -2.98 11.08 13.56
N GLU A 147 -4.00 11.18 14.43
CA GLU A 147 -4.28 10.17 15.46
C GLU A 147 -4.42 8.76 14.84
N GLN A 148 -5.12 8.66 13.70
CA GLN A 148 -5.36 7.38 13.05
C GLN A 148 -4.15 6.89 12.25
N VAL A 149 -3.35 7.78 11.68
CA VAL A 149 -2.04 7.44 11.10
C VAL A 149 -1.13 6.85 12.18
N ASP A 150 -1.02 7.48 13.35
CA ASP A 150 -0.18 6.99 14.44
C ASP A 150 -0.60 5.58 14.89
N ARG A 151 -1.91 5.33 14.96
CA ARG A 151 -2.45 3.99 15.26
C ARG A 151 -2.12 2.97 14.18
N ALA A 152 -2.23 3.33 12.90
CA ALA A 152 -1.85 2.46 11.79
C ALA A 152 -0.34 2.17 11.78
N MET A 153 0.50 3.15 12.12
CA MET A 153 1.95 2.95 12.26
C MET A 153 2.27 1.96 13.37
N GLY A 154 1.66 2.10 14.55
CA GLY A 154 1.83 1.15 15.66
C GLY A 154 1.41 -0.28 15.29
N LEU A 155 0.36 -0.43 14.47
CA LEU A 155 -0.04 -1.73 13.94
C LEU A 155 0.99 -2.29 12.95
N LEU A 156 1.52 -1.47 12.04
CA LEU A 156 2.54 -1.87 11.06
C LEU A 156 3.90 -2.17 11.72
N ASP A 157 4.25 -1.49 12.81
CA ASP A 157 5.43 -1.82 13.63
C ASP A 157 5.30 -3.21 14.26
N ARG A 158 4.11 -3.55 14.79
CA ARG A 158 3.82 -4.91 15.25
C ARG A 158 3.85 -5.92 14.10
N ALA A 159 3.31 -5.58 12.94
CA ALA A 159 3.40 -6.45 11.77
C ALA A 159 4.86 -6.78 11.43
N GLN A 160 5.76 -5.79 11.51
CA GLN A 160 7.19 -5.96 11.21
C GLN A 160 7.86 -6.99 12.13
N SER A 161 7.45 -7.11 13.40
CA SER A 161 8.03 -8.13 14.29
C SER A 161 7.70 -9.57 13.86
N PHE A 162 6.61 -9.77 13.12
CA PHE A 162 6.26 -11.07 12.54
C PHE A 162 6.76 -11.24 11.09
N HIS A 163 7.05 -10.13 10.41
CA HIS A 163 7.40 -10.08 8.99
C HIS A 163 8.66 -9.21 8.78
N PRO A 164 9.81 -9.53 9.41
CA PRO A 164 10.94 -8.61 9.52
C PRO A 164 11.54 -8.19 8.17
N ASP A 165 11.51 -9.07 7.18
CA ASP A 165 12.11 -8.83 5.87
C ASP A 165 11.09 -8.41 4.79
N ASN A 166 9.84 -8.17 5.17
CA ASN A 166 8.79 -7.91 4.18
C ASN A 166 8.73 -6.43 3.77
N MET A 167 9.08 -6.14 2.52
CA MET A 167 9.09 -4.78 1.96
C MET A 167 7.72 -4.10 1.92
N GLN A 168 6.61 -4.85 1.95
CA GLN A 168 5.27 -4.28 1.84
C GLN A 168 4.93 -3.44 3.08
N ILE A 169 5.54 -3.72 4.23
CA ILE A 169 5.30 -2.96 5.46
C ILE A 169 5.88 -1.55 5.38
N PRO A 170 7.19 -1.34 5.15
CA PRO A 170 7.73 0.01 4.98
C PRO A 170 7.10 0.73 3.78
N LEU A 171 6.76 0.01 2.71
CA LEU A 171 6.04 0.58 1.57
C LEU A 171 4.64 1.11 1.96
N GLU A 172 3.90 0.38 2.78
CA GLU A 172 2.59 0.82 3.27
C GLU A 172 2.73 2.02 4.21
N LYS A 173 3.75 2.03 5.08
CA LYS A 173 4.06 3.19 5.93
C LYS A 173 4.31 4.44 5.07
N ALA A 174 5.17 4.30 4.06
CA ALA A 174 5.52 5.38 3.14
C ALA A 174 4.26 5.93 2.45
N ARG A 175 3.39 5.03 1.97
CA ARG A 175 2.14 5.39 1.30
C ARG A 175 1.18 6.15 2.21
N ILE A 176 0.98 5.68 3.44
CA ILE A 176 0.10 6.35 4.40
C ILE A 176 0.60 7.79 4.67
N TYR A 177 1.89 7.97 4.95
CA TYR A 177 2.47 9.29 5.15
C TYR A 177 2.32 10.20 3.92
N TYR A 178 2.61 9.67 2.73
CA TYR A 178 2.55 10.42 1.48
C TYR A 178 1.12 10.80 1.08
N ASP A 179 0.17 9.88 1.20
CA ASP A 179 -1.19 10.07 0.70
C ASP A 179 -2.06 10.80 1.72
N LYS A 180 -1.95 10.48 3.01
CA LYS A 180 -2.92 10.91 4.04
C LYS A 180 -2.60 12.18 4.75
N VAL A 181 -1.44 12.26 5.35
CA VAL A 181 -1.04 13.41 6.18
C VAL A 181 -0.08 14.34 5.45
N LYS A 182 0.32 13.97 4.22
CA LYS A 182 1.30 14.72 3.41
C LYS A 182 2.60 14.98 4.19
N ASP A 183 2.97 14.03 5.05
CA ASP A 183 4.23 14.05 5.78
C ASP A 183 5.30 13.47 4.84
N TYR A 184 5.79 14.34 3.96
CA TYR A 184 6.74 13.96 2.94
C TYR A 184 8.11 13.57 3.50
N GLU A 185 8.45 14.02 4.72
CA GLU A 185 9.70 13.65 5.39
C GLU A 185 9.68 12.17 5.78
N ASN A 186 8.62 11.74 6.48
CA ASN A 186 8.47 10.33 6.81
C ASN A 186 8.20 9.47 5.56
N ALA A 187 7.44 9.98 4.59
CA ALA A 187 7.25 9.26 3.32
C ALA A 187 8.59 9.03 2.60
N ALA A 188 9.42 10.06 2.47
CA ALA A 188 10.73 9.98 1.83
C ALA A 188 11.63 8.97 2.54
N LYS A 189 11.66 8.98 3.88
CA LYS A 189 12.40 8.00 4.70
C LYS A 189 12.03 6.56 4.35
N TYR A 190 10.74 6.23 4.36
CA TYR A 190 10.31 4.84 4.12
C TYR A 190 10.38 4.44 2.65
N TYR A 191 10.08 5.34 1.71
CA TYR A 191 10.28 5.04 0.29
C TYR A 191 11.76 4.84 -0.02
N HIS A 192 12.66 5.65 0.52
CA HIS A 192 14.10 5.46 0.35
C HIS A 192 14.55 4.11 0.89
N GLN A 193 14.10 3.74 2.10
CA GLN A 193 14.35 2.41 2.66
C GLN A 193 13.91 1.31 1.68
N VAL A 194 12.71 1.42 1.10
CA VAL A 194 12.21 0.43 0.12
C VAL A 194 13.08 0.38 -1.13
N THR A 195 13.55 1.53 -1.66
CA THR A 195 14.41 1.56 -2.85
C THR A 195 15.74 0.82 -2.69
N GLN A 196 16.17 0.62 -1.44
CA GLN A 196 17.41 -0.09 -1.11
C GLN A 196 17.19 -1.61 -0.93
N MET A 197 15.94 -2.08 -0.96
CA MET A 197 15.62 -3.50 -0.80
C MET A 197 15.76 -4.26 -2.13
N PRO A 198 16.09 -5.55 -2.10
CA PRO A 198 16.00 -6.42 -3.27
C PRO A 198 14.58 -6.43 -3.82
N ASP A 199 14.44 -6.48 -5.15
CA ASP A 199 13.14 -6.53 -5.85
C ASP A 199 12.22 -5.34 -5.53
N ALA A 200 12.79 -4.20 -5.12
CA ALA A 200 12.03 -2.97 -4.87
C ALA A 200 11.19 -2.61 -6.09
N PRO A 201 9.89 -2.28 -5.90
CA PRO A 201 9.07 -1.89 -7.04
C PRO A 201 9.58 -0.57 -7.62
N TYR A 202 9.78 -0.54 -8.94
CA TYR A 202 10.36 0.61 -9.65
C TYR A 202 9.66 1.95 -9.36
N TYR A 203 8.36 1.93 -9.10
CA TYR A 203 7.62 3.15 -8.77
C TYR A 203 8.04 3.77 -7.42
N ALA A 204 8.56 2.99 -6.46
CA ALA A 204 8.93 3.50 -5.14
C ALA A 204 10.02 4.59 -5.25
N ALA A 205 10.96 4.42 -6.18
CA ALA A 205 12.00 5.39 -6.44
C ALA A 205 11.46 6.70 -7.01
N ARG A 206 10.46 6.63 -7.89
CA ARG A 206 9.77 7.83 -8.42
C ARG A 206 9.01 8.56 -7.33
N ILE A 207 8.30 7.84 -6.46
CA ILE A 207 7.58 8.46 -5.34
C ILE A 207 8.55 9.04 -4.31
N TYR A 208 9.71 8.41 -4.06
CA TYR A 208 10.78 8.99 -3.24
C TYR A 208 11.24 10.34 -3.79
N ALA A 209 11.56 10.42 -5.09
CA ALA A 209 11.96 11.67 -5.74
C ALA A 209 10.85 12.74 -5.65
N ASN A 210 9.58 12.36 -5.81
CA ASN A 210 8.46 13.28 -5.64
C ASN A 210 8.30 13.74 -4.18
N ALA A 211 8.55 12.88 -3.20
CA ALA A 211 8.52 13.26 -1.79
C ALA A 211 9.63 14.28 -1.46
N LEU A 212 10.84 14.07 -1.99
CA LEU A 212 11.93 15.05 -1.89
C LEU A 212 11.57 16.39 -2.52
N ASP A 213 10.96 16.38 -3.70
CA ASP A 213 10.52 17.59 -4.38
C ASP A 213 9.46 18.37 -3.58
N ASN A 214 8.48 17.68 -2.99
CA ASN A 214 7.48 18.30 -2.11
C ASN A 214 8.11 18.92 -0.83
N LEU A 215 9.30 18.48 -0.44
CA LEU A 215 10.09 19.06 0.66
C LEU A 215 10.97 20.24 0.20
N GLY A 216 10.90 20.64 -1.08
CA GLY A 216 11.76 21.66 -1.68
C GLY A 216 13.20 21.17 -1.96
N ARG A 217 13.42 19.85 -1.97
CA ARG A 217 14.72 19.20 -2.19
C ARG A 217 14.87 18.72 -3.64
N SER A 218 14.42 19.53 -4.61
CA SER A 218 14.36 19.16 -6.03
C SER A 218 15.72 18.80 -6.63
N ARG A 219 16.81 19.43 -6.17
CA ARG A 219 18.18 19.07 -6.59
C ARG A 219 18.57 17.65 -6.17
N GLU A 220 18.21 17.25 -4.95
CA GLU A 220 18.47 15.89 -4.47
C GLU A 220 17.61 14.86 -5.20
N ALA A 221 16.34 15.22 -5.49
CA ALA A 221 15.45 14.39 -6.30
C ALA A 221 16.01 14.16 -7.71
N TYR A 222 16.52 15.22 -8.34
CA TYR A 222 17.19 15.16 -9.63
C TYR A 222 18.42 14.24 -9.60
N GLU A 223 19.33 14.46 -8.65
CA GLU A 223 20.56 13.67 -8.52
C GLU A 223 20.25 12.18 -8.34
N PHE A 224 19.28 11.85 -7.48
CA PHE A 224 18.83 10.48 -7.26
C PHE A 224 18.28 9.84 -8.54
N LEU A 225 17.37 10.50 -9.26
CA LEU A 225 16.80 9.94 -10.49
C LEU A 225 17.83 9.81 -11.61
N ARG A 226 18.76 10.76 -11.72
CA ARG A 226 19.87 10.73 -12.69
C ARG A 226 20.77 9.51 -12.46
N GLU A 227 21.05 9.18 -11.20
CA GLU A 227 21.83 7.99 -10.83
C GLU A 227 21.06 6.69 -11.05
N LEU A 228 19.74 6.69 -10.79
CA LEU A 228 18.87 5.53 -11.01
C LEU A 228 18.66 5.21 -12.49
N TYR A 229 18.45 6.23 -13.33
CA TYR A 229 18.10 6.04 -14.73
C TYR A 229 18.94 5.00 -15.49
N PRO A 230 20.29 5.02 -15.46
CA PRO A 230 21.09 4.03 -16.17
C PRO A 230 20.87 2.59 -15.70
N THR A 231 20.38 2.36 -14.48
CA THR A 231 20.15 1.00 -13.95
C THR A 231 18.80 0.41 -14.32
N LEU A 232 17.88 1.21 -14.87
CA LEU A 232 16.54 0.75 -15.24
C LEU A 232 16.58 -0.10 -16.52
N PRO A 233 15.83 -1.21 -16.63
CA PRO A 233 15.67 -1.89 -17.91
C PRO A 233 14.92 -1.00 -18.92
N PRO A 234 15.05 -1.25 -20.23
CA PRO A 234 14.24 -0.60 -21.26
C PRO A 234 12.75 -0.88 -21.02
N SER A 235 11.89 0.12 -21.26
CA SER A 235 10.45 -0.06 -21.00
C SER A 235 9.77 -1.00 -21.98
N GLU A 236 10.35 -1.25 -23.15
CA GLU A 236 9.86 -2.28 -24.07
C GLU A 236 9.97 -3.68 -23.46
N GLU A 237 10.97 -3.91 -22.61
CA GLU A 237 11.21 -5.18 -21.93
C GLU A 237 10.45 -5.25 -20.59
N VAL A 238 10.50 -4.17 -19.82
CA VAL A 238 9.90 -4.08 -18.48
C VAL A 238 9.11 -2.78 -18.35
N PRO A 239 7.83 -2.75 -18.79
CA PRO A 239 6.99 -1.55 -18.73
C PRO A 239 6.88 -0.95 -17.32
N GLN A 240 6.96 -1.79 -16.28
CA GLN A 240 6.86 -1.36 -14.88
C GLN A 240 8.05 -0.49 -14.43
N ALA A 241 9.20 -0.59 -15.11
CA ALA A 241 10.35 0.27 -14.85
C ALA A 241 10.07 1.73 -15.22
N SER A 242 9.18 1.95 -16.19
CA SER A 242 8.75 3.28 -16.62
C SER A 242 9.93 4.21 -16.89
N ARG A 243 10.94 3.70 -17.61
CA ARG A 243 12.23 4.37 -17.82
C ARG A 243 12.06 5.74 -18.49
N GLU A 244 11.15 5.88 -19.44
CA GLU A 244 10.85 7.16 -20.11
C GLU A 244 10.22 8.16 -19.15
N VAL A 245 9.33 7.70 -18.26
CA VAL A 245 8.72 8.55 -17.23
C VAL A 245 9.79 9.06 -16.25
N VAL A 246 10.79 8.24 -15.94
CA VAL A 246 11.94 8.68 -15.13
C VAL A 246 12.75 9.74 -15.88
N LEU A 247 13.00 9.56 -17.18
CA LEU A 247 13.70 10.58 -17.98
C LEU A 247 12.92 11.89 -18.06
N GLU A 248 11.61 11.82 -18.29
CA GLU A 248 10.72 12.98 -18.30
C GLU A 248 10.82 13.76 -16.98
N ARG A 249 10.74 13.04 -15.85
CA ARG A 249 10.88 13.66 -14.52
C ARG A 249 12.26 14.30 -14.28
N ILE A 250 13.33 13.69 -14.80
CA ILE A 250 14.67 14.29 -14.79
C ILE A 250 14.66 15.61 -15.58
N ARG A 251 14.03 15.65 -16.77
CA ARG A 251 13.93 16.87 -17.59
C ARG A 251 13.10 17.96 -16.93
N GLU A 252 12.03 17.60 -16.23
CA GLU A 252 11.23 18.54 -15.44
C GLU A 252 12.11 19.20 -14.38
N PHE A 253 12.85 18.42 -13.58
CA PHE A 253 13.75 18.99 -12.58
C PHE A 253 14.84 19.87 -13.19
N GLU A 254 15.40 19.52 -14.35
CA GLU A 254 16.38 20.36 -15.04
C GLU A 254 15.82 21.71 -15.46
N ASN A 255 14.53 21.76 -15.83
CA ASN A 255 13.86 23.02 -16.12
C ASN A 255 13.59 23.80 -14.83
N ASP A 256 13.05 23.15 -13.80
CA ASP A 256 12.72 23.79 -12.52
C ASP A 256 13.96 24.34 -11.79
N LEU A 257 15.12 23.72 -12.01
CA LEU A 257 16.43 24.13 -11.47
C LEU A 257 17.19 25.10 -12.39
N ASP A 258 16.59 25.54 -13.51
CA ASP A 258 17.20 26.40 -14.53
C ASP A 258 18.57 25.89 -15.01
N MET A 259 18.71 24.56 -15.17
CA MET A 259 20.00 23.95 -15.52
C MET A 259 20.40 24.26 -16.97
N PRO A 260 21.65 24.72 -17.21
CA PRO A 260 22.20 24.88 -18.56
C PRO A 260 22.17 23.58 -19.35
N LEU A 261 21.86 23.63 -20.66
CA LEU A 261 21.73 22.45 -21.53
C LEU A 261 22.94 21.49 -21.48
N ILE A 262 24.15 22.03 -21.30
CA ILE A 262 25.40 21.27 -21.20
C ILE A 262 25.49 20.44 -19.90
N GLU A 263 24.80 20.86 -18.84
CA GLU A 263 24.77 20.19 -17.54
C GLU A 263 23.62 19.18 -17.40
N ARG A 264 22.71 19.16 -18.38
CA ARG A 264 21.54 18.27 -18.41
C ARG A 264 21.92 16.82 -18.73
N PHE A 265 21.02 15.88 -18.47
CA PHE A 265 21.22 14.44 -18.57
C PHE A 265 20.22 13.75 -19.52
N PRO A 266 20.70 13.03 -20.55
CA PRO A 266 22.04 13.18 -21.13
C PRO A 266 22.27 14.64 -21.61
N PRO A 267 23.55 15.06 -21.76
CA PRO A 267 23.88 16.41 -22.21
C PRO A 267 23.14 16.75 -23.51
N GLN A 268 22.45 17.88 -23.50
CA GLN A 268 21.72 18.37 -24.67
C GLN A 268 22.65 19.38 -25.36
N SER A 269 23.12 19.09 -26.58
CA SER A 269 23.84 20.09 -27.36
C SER A 269 22.84 21.11 -27.93
N ILE A 270 23.26 22.37 -28.03
CA ILE A 270 22.48 23.46 -28.66
C ILE A 270 22.10 23.12 -30.12
N GLU A 271 22.88 22.23 -30.77
CA GLU A 271 22.74 21.86 -32.17
C GLU A 271 21.49 21.02 -32.49
N LEU A 272 20.91 20.32 -31.49
CA LEU A 272 19.66 19.54 -31.65
C LEU A 272 18.37 20.36 -31.42
N ALA A 273 18.49 21.59 -30.93
CA ALA A 273 17.36 22.48 -30.64
C ALA A 273 17.17 23.59 -31.69
N ALA A 274 18.08 23.69 -32.68
CA ALA A 274 17.86 24.57 -33.82
C ALA A 274 16.78 23.95 -34.72
N PRO A 275 15.69 24.67 -35.07
CA PRO A 275 14.84 24.22 -36.16
C PRO A 275 15.71 24.06 -37.41
N ASP A 276 15.50 22.97 -38.16
CA ASP A 276 16.26 22.65 -39.37
C ASP A 276 16.57 23.93 -40.14
N PRO A 277 17.85 24.21 -40.49
CA PRO A 277 18.18 25.40 -41.24
C PRO A 277 17.34 25.38 -42.51
N VAL A 278 16.41 26.34 -42.62
CA VAL A 278 15.57 26.55 -43.79
C VAL A 278 16.51 26.51 -44.99
N ASN A 279 16.36 25.48 -45.81
CA ASN A 279 17.19 25.25 -46.97
C ASN A 279 16.84 26.36 -47.99
N LEU A 280 17.46 27.53 -47.82
CA LEU A 280 17.42 28.62 -48.79
C LEU A 280 18.26 28.18 -49.97
N THR A 281 17.66 27.38 -50.84
CA THR A 281 18.20 27.17 -52.18
C THR A 281 18.29 28.53 -52.87
N PRO A 282 19.46 28.92 -53.42
CA PRO A 282 19.55 30.16 -54.18
C PRO A 282 18.72 30.01 -55.44
N PHE A 283 17.84 30.99 -55.70
CA PHE A 283 17.12 31.15 -56.96
C PHE A 283 18.12 31.07 -58.13
N SER A 284 18.05 29.99 -58.90
CA SER A 284 18.68 29.88 -60.21
C SER A 284 17.91 30.76 -61.18
N THR A 285 18.46 31.94 -61.49
CA THR A 285 18.03 32.74 -62.64
C THR A 285 18.49 32.06 -63.93
N THR A 286 17.65 31.21 -64.51
CA THR A 286 17.78 30.81 -65.90
C THR A 286 16.86 31.67 -66.75
N GLY A 287 17.45 32.58 -67.51
CA GLY A 287 16.77 33.32 -68.55
C GLY A 287 16.41 32.39 -69.71
N GLU A 288 15.12 32.30 -70.01
CA GLU A 288 14.63 31.80 -71.29
C GLU A 288 14.69 32.95 -72.30
N GLY A 289 15.66 32.87 -73.21
CA GLY A 289 15.65 33.59 -74.48
C GLY A 289 15.18 32.64 -75.58
N THR A 290 13.89 32.67 -75.89
CA THR A 290 13.31 32.07 -77.10
C THR A 290 13.41 33.08 -78.24
N SER A 291 14.19 32.77 -79.28
CA SER A 291 13.98 33.35 -80.61
C SER A 291 14.08 32.27 -81.67
N ALA A 292 13.00 32.17 -82.44
CA ALA A 292 12.77 31.29 -83.56
C ALA A 292 13.83 31.41 -84.66
N SER A 293 14.07 30.31 -85.38
CA SER A 293 14.57 30.32 -86.75
C SER A 293 13.54 29.61 -87.64
N GLU A 294 13.02 30.34 -88.62
CA GLU A 294 12.40 29.82 -89.83
C GLU A 294 13.44 29.04 -90.64
N ASP A 295 13.18 27.75 -90.86
CA ASP A 295 13.14 27.02 -92.15
C ASP A 295 13.28 25.50 -91.93
#